data_AF-A0A6B0GJD9-F1
#
_entry.id   AF-A0A6B0GJD9-F1
#
_cell.length_a   1.000
_cell.length_b   1.000
_cell.length_c   1.000
_cell.angle_alpha   90.00
_cell.angle_beta   90.00
_cell.angle_gamma   90.00
#
_symmetry.space_group_name_H-M   'P 1'
#
loop_
_entity.id
_entity.type
_entity.pdbx_description
1 polymer ?
#
loop_
_entity_poly.entity_id
_entity_poly.type
_entity_poly.pdbx_seq_one_letter_code
_entity_poly.pdbx_strand_id
1 'polypeptide(L)'
;MSTSRSLFAVCATALLVVGAFSTGAVALGAQSAGGLAVDVSQSENVVVTVTDDGAGVENASVTVAPVEENVSVATGEYTTDANGTVALETPEEDVAVVVTATTDDDVASTTVTLVGAEEADEFDVTVDQDDGVTVSVTENDSGVTNASVTVDPPVTNSSTYAGVGNYTTGPNGTVALPTPEENVTVDVTATADDETATTSVMLAVEDDEEPESFGARVSAFVRELLGGEDGDSEKPFGQVISEFVTENNPGTDEKPDHAGPPEHAGAKDKDDESDDEDEEDDDRRGPPEHAGNDKGDQRDKSTKKHGAETDDEDDEEEENEDDEETQEEERRASHGPVVSVDF
;
A
#
# COMPACT_ATOMS: atom_id res chain seq x y z
N MET A 1 -20.24 58.28 42.29
CA MET A 1 -20.20 57.68 40.93
C MET A 1 -19.18 56.54 41.00
N SER A 2 -19.47 55.51 41.79
CA SER A 2 -20.05 54.21 41.40
C SER A 2 -19.23 53.51 40.31
N THR A 3 -18.23 52.77 40.77
CA THR A 3 -17.40 51.83 40.01
C THR A 3 -18.19 50.53 39.88
N SER A 4 -18.67 50.21 38.68
CA SER A 4 -19.29 48.91 38.38
C SER A 4 -18.19 47.88 38.17
N ARG A 5 -18.07 46.94 39.12
CA ARG A 5 -17.34 45.68 38.98
C ARG A 5 -18.22 44.70 38.21
N SER A 6 -17.81 44.30 37.01
CA SER A 6 -18.37 43.16 36.29
C SER A 6 -17.76 41.88 36.86
N LEU A 7 -18.62 41.04 37.42
CA LEU A 7 -18.29 39.75 38.02
C LEU A 7 -18.34 38.70 36.91
N PHE A 8 -17.20 38.15 36.51
CA PHE A 8 -17.14 36.95 35.67
C PHE A 8 -17.48 35.75 36.54
N ALA A 9 -18.61 35.10 36.26
CA ALA A 9 -18.99 33.83 36.87
C ALA A 9 -18.47 32.71 35.96
N VAL A 10 -17.37 32.07 36.37
CA VAL A 10 -16.86 30.84 35.77
C VAL A 10 -17.67 29.69 36.38
N CYS A 11 -18.66 29.19 35.64
CA CYS A 11 -19.42 28.00 36.02
C CYS A 11 -18.69 26.76 35.49
N ALA A 12 -17.85 26.16 36.34
CA ALA A 12 -17.31 24.82 36.12
C ALA A 12 -18.47 23.81 36.15
N THR A 13 -18.82 23.25 34.99
CA THR A 13 -19.80 22.17 34.88
C THR A 13 -19.08 20.87 34.53
N ALA A 14 -19.32 19.85 35.36
CA ALA A 14 -18.70 18.54 35.26
C ALA A 14 -19.25 17.79 34.03
N LEU A 15 -18.38 17.49 33.08
CA LEU A 15 -18.68 16.74 31.87
C LEU A 15 -18.80 15.25 32.21
N LEU A 16 -19.99 14.68 32.06
CA LEU A 16 -20.23 13.24 32.13
C LEU A 16 -20.07 12.68 30.72
N VAL A 17 -18.88 12.17 30.42
CA VAL A 17 -18.56 11.51 29.15
C VAL A 17 -19.30 10.17 29.08
N VAL A 18 -20.31 10.07 28.21
CA VAL A 18 -20.92 8.79 27.83
C VAL A 18 -20.26 8.35 26.52
N GLY A 19 -19.27 7.47 26.64
CA GLY A 19 -18.60 6.88 25.49
C GLY A 19 -19.49 5.84 24.81
N ALA A 20 -19.81 6.06 23.54
CA ALA A 20 -20.26 5.03 22.62
C ALA A 20 -19.32 5.05 21.41
N PHE A 21 -18.39 4.10 21.37
CA PHE A 21 -17.52 3.89 20.23
C PHE A 21 -18.30 3.17 19.13
N SER A 22 -18.36 3.77 17.94
CA SER A 22 -18.56 3.05 16.69
C SER A 22 -17.71 3.70 15.62
N THR A 23 -16.63 3.03 15.23
CA THR A 23 -15.85 3.34 14.05
C THR A 23 -16.68 3.03 12.81
N GLY A 24 -16.79 4.01 11.91
CA GLY A 24 -17.43 3.83 10.61
C GLY A 24 -18.01 5.14 10.10
N ALA A 25 -17.50 5.61 8.96
CA ALA A 25 -18.18 6.60 8.16
C ALA A 25 -19.57 6.07 7.79
N VAL A 26 -20.60 6.61 8.43
CA VAL A 26 -22.01 6.39 8.08
C VAL A 26 -22.76 7.68 8.38
N ALA A 27 -23.35 8.26 7.34
CA ALA A 27 -24.44 9.20 7.48
C ALA A 27 -25.63 8.47 8.14
N LEU A 28 -25.66 8.43 9.47
CA LEU A 28 -26.79 7.95 10.25
C LEU A 28 -27.43 9.15 10.92
N GLY A 29 -28.40 9.73 10.21
CA GLY A 29 -29.41 10.57 10.84
C GLY A 29 -30.18 9.75 11.88
N ALA A 30 -29.77 9.84 13.14
CA ALA A 30 -30.55 9.43 14.29
C ALA A 30 -31.07 10.68 14.99
N GLN A 31 -32.15 11.23 14.43
CA GLN A 31 -32.95 12.27 15.05
C GLN A 31 -33.55 11.71 16.35
N SER A 32 -33.04 12.15 17.51
CA SER A 32 -33.88 12.25 18.69
C SER A 32 -34.78 13.46 18.48
N ALA A 33 -36.06 13.23 18.25
CA ALA A 33 -37.05 14.31 18.17
C ALA A 33 -37.18 14.95 19.56
N GLY A 34 -36.65 16.17 19.72
CA GLY A 34 -36.69 16.96 20.95
C GLY A 34 -35.29 17.36 21.44
N GLY A 35 -34.84 18.57 21.10
CA GLY A 35 -33.74 19.26 21.78
C GLY A 35 -32.53 19.65 20.93
N LEU A 36 -31.56 20.30 21.59
CA LEU A 36 -30.33 20.80 21.02
C LEU A 36 -29.45 19.66 20.47
N ALA A 37 -28.93 19.84 19.26
CA ALA A 37 -28.06 18.91 18.58
C ALA A 37 -26.89 19.65 17.90
N VAL A 38 -25.76 18.96 17.80
CA VAL A 38 -24.54 19.46 17.16
C VAL A 38 -24.12 18.47 16.09
N ASP A 39 -23.86 18.97 14.90
CA ASP A 39 -23.31 18.24 13.77
C ASP A 39 -22.03 18.93 13.29
N VAL A 40 -21.06 18.15 12.81
CA VAL A 40 -19.82 18.67 12.26
C VAL A 40 -19.59 18.03 10.91
N SER A 41 -19.37 18.87 9.89
CA SER A 41 -19.12 18.44 8.53
C SER A 41 -17.80 19.02 8.03
N GLN A 42 -16.99 18.16 7.42
CA GLN A 42 -15.74 18.54 6.77
C GLN A 42 -15.76 18.01 5.33
N SER A 43 -15.65 18.90 4.36
CA SER A 43 -15.56 18.56 2.94
C SER A 43 -14.41 19.32 2.29
N GLU A 44 -14.55 20.65 2.20
CA GLU A 44 -13.45 21.57 1.90
C GLU A 44 -13.14 22.47 3.09
N ASN A 45 -14.16 22.77 3.91
CA ASN A 45 -14.06 23.57 5.13
C ASN A 45 -14.72 22.81 6.28
N VAL A 46 -14.33 23.11 7.50
CA VAL A 46 -14.95 22.58 8.71
C VAL A 46 -16.13 23.46 9.12
N VAL A 47 -17.33 22.89 9.15
CA VAL A 47 -18.56 23.60 9.54
C VAL A 47 -19.24 22.86 10.68
N VAL A 48 -19.46 23.57 11.78
CA VAL A 48 -20.30 23.10 12.90
C VAL A 48 -21.70 23.66 12.72
N THR A 49 -22.71 22.79 12.82
CA THR A 49 -24.13 23.17 12.78
C THR A 49 -24.77 22.85 14.12
N VAL A 50 -25.42 23.85 14.72
CA VAL A 50 -26.19 23.71 15.96
C VAL A 50 -27.66 23.88 15.62
N THR A 51 -28.46 22.85 15.93
CA THR A 51 -29.91 22.87 15.71
C THR A 51 -30.67 22.56 16.98
N ASP A 52 -31.83 23.19 17.17
CA ASP A 52 -32.82 22.83 18.18
C ASP A 52 -34.13 22.47 17.47
N ASP A 53 -34.63 21.26 17.71
CA ASP A 53 -35.77 20.68 16.99
C ASP A 53 -35.66 20.78 15.46
N GLY A 54 -34.42 20.71 14.95
CA GLY A 54 -34.09 20.78 13.53
C GLY A 54 -34.05 22.20 12.94
N ALA A 55 -34.24 23.25 13.73
CA ALA A 55 -34.03 24.64 13.32
C ALA A 55 -32.65 25.13 13.77
N GLY A 56 -31.94 25.87 12.91
CA GLY A 56 -30.64 26.46 13.26
C GLY A 56 -30.76 27.45 14.42
N VAL A 57 -29.83 27.36 15.38
CA VAL A 57 -29.83 28.20 16.60
C VAL A 57 -28.80 29.31 16.46
N GLU A 58 -29.24 30.56 16.34
CA GLU A 58 -28.36 31.73 16.32
C GLU A 58 -27.81 32.06 17.72
N ASN A 59 -26.57 32.56 17.79
CA ASN A 59 -25.91 32.97 19.03
C ASN A 59 -25.73 31.87 20.09
N ALA A 60 -25.80 30.60 19.71
CA ALA A 60 -25.38 29.49 20.57
C ALA A 60 -23.87 29.56 20.79
N SER A 61 -23.42 29.29 22.02
CA SER A 61 -22.00 29.29 22.36
C SER A 61 -21.41 27.90 22.09
N VAL A 62 -20.41 27.84 21.21
CA VAL A 62 -19.74 26.62 20.77
C VAL A 62 -18.30 26.62 21.28
N THR A 63 -17.93 25.62 22.07
CA THR A 63 -16.56 25.39 22.52
C THR A 63 -15.98 24.19 21.81
N VAL A 64 -14.78 24.34 21.25
CA VAL A 64 -14.02 23.26 20.61
C VAL A 64 -12.76 22.99 21.44
N ALA A 65 -12.57 21.75 21.85
CA ALA A 65 -11.44 21.30 22.66
C ALA A 65 -10.87 19.98 22.13
N PRO A 66 -9.55 19.76 22.11
CA PRO A 66 -9.00 18.46 21.74
C PRO A 66 -9.41 17.40 22.76
N VAL A 67 -9.53 16.16 22.29
CA VAL A 67 -9.80 15.00 23.17
C VAL A 67 -8.57 14.72 24.05
N GLU A 68 -7.37 14.95 23.52
CA GLU A 68 -6.10 14.73 24.21
C GLU A 68 -5.46 16.06 24.63
N GLU A 69 -4.95 16.13 25.87
CA GLU A 69 -4.17 17.29 26.32
C GLU A 69 -2.87 17.38 25.52
N ASN A 70 -2.51 18.59 25.08
CA ASN A 70 -1.28 18.95 24.35
C ASN A 70 -1.29 18.79 22.82
N VAL A 71 -2.44 18.63 22.17
CA VAL A 71 -2.52 18.79 20.71
C VAL A 71 -2.70 20.27 20.36
N SER A 72 -1.83 20.82 19.51
CA SER A 72 -1.82 22.23 19.10
C SER A 72 -2.74 22.48 17.90
N VAL A 73 -4.05 22.50 18.13
CA VAL A 73 -5.06 22.50 17.04
C VAL A 73 -6.34 23.21 17.46
N ALA A 74 -7.12 23.63 16.46
CA ALA A 74 -8.39 24.37 16.47
C ALA A 74 -9.18 24.39 17.81
N THR A 75 -8.69 25.18 18.76
CA THR A 75 -9.34 25.39 20.06
C THR A 75 -9.92 26.78 20.12
N GLY A 76 -11.13 26.89 20.63
CA GLY A 76 -11.75 28.21 20.73
C GLY A 76 -13.17 28.19 21.24
N GLU A 77 -13.65 29.39 21.53
CA GLU A 77 -15.05 29.70 21.76
C GLU A 77 -15.60 30.47 20.56
N TYR A 78 -16.73 30.02 20.05
CA TYR A 78 -17.37 30.55 18.86
C TYR A 78 -18.86 30.80 19.15
N THR A 79 -19.46 31.65 18.34
CA THR A 79 -20.91 31.91 18.38
C THR A 79 -21.51 31.61 17.03
N THR A 80 -22.59 30.83 16.99
CA THR A 80 -23.28 30.51 15.74
C THR A 80 -23.89 31.74 15.09
N ASP A 81 -23.90 31.74 13.75
CA ASP A 81 -24.53 32.77 12.93
C ASP A 81 -26.06 32.59 12.84
N ALA A 82 -26.73 33.42 12.02
CA ALA A 82 -28.18 33.38 11.81
C ALA A 82 -28.71 32.04 11.24
N ASN A 83 -27.83 31.18 10.71
CA ASN A 83 -28.18 29.86 10.20
C ASN A 83 -27.91 28.75 11.24
N GLY A 84 -27.39 29.09 12.42
CA GLY A 84 -26.96 28.13 13.42
C GLY A 84 -25.62 27.49 13.10
N THR A 85 -24.76 28.15 12.32
CA THR A 85 -23.49 27.58 11.86
C THR A 85 -22.27 28.34 12.38
N VAL A 86 -21.15 27.62 12.51
CA VAL A 86 -19.82 28.15 12.78
C VAL A 86 -18.85 27.56 11.76
N ALA A 87 -18.08 28.42 11.08
CA ALA A 87 -16.96 27.98 10.27
C ALA A 87 -15.70 27.91 11.15
N LEU A 88 -15.02 26.77 11.12
CA LEU A 88 -13.76 26.54 11.80
C LEU A 88 -12.62 26.48 10.78
N GLU A 89 -11.41 26.82 11.22
CA GLU A 89 -10.20 26.60 10.44
C GLU A 89 -9.91 25.09 10.36
N THR A 90 -9.46 24.63 9.20
CA THR A 90 -8.97 23.26 9.02
C THR A 90 -7.66 23.12 9.81
N PRO A 91 -7.49 22.08 10.64
CA PRO A 91 -6.24 21.87 11.37
C PRO A 91 -5.11 21.48 10.40
N GLU A 92 -3.84 21.58 10.80
CA GLU A 92 -2.68 21.16 9.97
C GLU A 92 -2.48 19.63 10.02
N GLU A 93 -2.91 18.98 11.09
CA GLU A 93 -2.83 17.52 11.27
C GLU A 93 -4.19 16.96 11.71
N ASP A 94 -4.36 15.65 11.53
CA ASP A 94 -5.53 14.92 12.00
C ASP A 94 -5.70 15.06 13.52
N VAL A 95 -6.85 15.57 13.96
CA VAL A 95 -7.16 15.78 15.38
C VAL A 95 -8.55 15.30 15.75
N ALA A 96 -8.64 14.55 16.86
CA ALA A 96 -9.90 14.32 17.56
C ALA A 96 -10.27 15.51 18.46
N VAL A 97 -11.43 16.12 18.22
CA VAL A 97 -11.97 17.23 19.03
C VAL A 97 -13.34 16.90 19.61
N VAL A 98 -13.63 17.48 20.77
CA VAL A 98 -14.96 17.57 21.37
C VAL A 98 -15.54 18.94 21.07
N VAL A 99 -16.68 18.97 20.39
CA VAL A 99 -17.46 20.17 20.11
C VAL A 99 -18.65 20.21 21.05
N THR A 100 -18.73 21.24 21.88
CA THR A 100 -19.83 21.45 22.84
C THR A 100 -20.59 22.71 22.48
N ALA A 101 -21.88 22.59 22.15
CA ALA A 101 -22.77 23.73 21.98
C ALA A 101 -23.62 23.92 23.24
N THR A 102 -23.79 25.18 23.62
CA THR A 102 -24.56 25.59 24.79
C THR A 102 -25.50 26.72 24.40
N THR A 103 -26.72 26.62 24.92
CA THR A 103 -27.71 27.70 24.97
C THR A 103 -28.02 28.01 26.44
N ASP A 104 -28.89 28.98 26.71
CA ASP A 104 -29.28 29.29 28.09
C ASP A 104 -29.94 28.09 28.81
N ASP A 105 -30.62 27.22 28.07
CA ASP A 105 -31.46 26.15 28.61
C ASP A 105 -30.88 24.75 28.39
N ASP A 106 -30.07 24.54 27.34
CA ASP A 106 -29.63 23.21 26.90
C ASP A 106 -28.15 23.15 26.49
N VAL A 107 -27.58 21.95 26.59
CA VAL A 107 -26.19 21.63 26.22
C VAL A 107 -26.18 20.36 25.37
N ALA A 108 -25.41 20.37 24.30
CA ALA A 108 -25.17 19.22 23.43
C ALA A 108 -23.68 19.13 23.06
N SER A 109 -23.16 17.92 22.92
CA SER A 109 -21.75 17.69 22.60
C SER A 109 -21.59 16.54 21.62
N THR A 110 -20.59 16.64 20.75
CA THR A 110 -20.18 15.56 19.85
C THR A 110 -18.67 15.48 19.77
N THR A 111 -18.14 14.29 19.48
CA THR A 111 -16.71 14.07 19.25
C THR A 111 -16.51 13.71 17.78
N VAL A 112 -15.54 14.35 17.12
CA VAL A 112 -15.24 14.17 15.71
C VAL A 112 -13.73 14.22 15.49
N THR A 113 -13.24 13.42 14.56
CA THR A 113 -11.88 13.57 14.03
C THR A 113 -11.93 14.51 12.84
N LEU A 114 -11.26 15.66 12.97
CA LEU A 114 -11.03 16.57 11.87
C LEU A 114 -9.76 16.14 11.16
N VAL A 115 -9.83 16.06 9.83
CA VAL A 115 -8.70 15.75 8.97
C VAL A 115 -7.83 17.00 8.83
N GLY A 116 -6.53 16.84 8.93
CA GLY A 116 -5.56 17.90 8.65
C GLY A 116 -5.71 18.43 7.22
N ALA A 117 -5.34 19.68 7.01
CA ALA A 117 -4.98 20.13 5.69
C ALA A 117 -3.75 19.33 5.30
N GLU A 118 -3.77 18.72 4.13
CA GLU A 118 -2.54 18.17 3.56
C GLU A 118 -1.63 19.39 3.38
N GLU A 119 -0.56 19.47 4.16
CA GLU A 119 0.50 20.45 3.92
C GLU A 119 0.93 20.22 2.47
N ALA A 120 0.67 21.18 1.59
CA ALA A 120 1.26 21.15 0.27
C ALA A 120 2.77 21.20 0.51
N ASP A 121 3.46 20.08 0.34
CA ASP A 121 4.90 20.00 0.52
C ASP A 121 5.52 21.18 -0.22
N GLU A 122 6.19 22.07 0.53
CA GLU A 122 6.68 23.35 0.01
C GLU A 122 7.54 23.09 -1.23
N PHE A 123 8.31 22.00 -1.22
CA PHE A 123 9.04 21.45 -2.36
C PHE A 123 9.01 19.91 -2.35
N ASP A 124 8.52 19.30 -3.42
CA ASP A 124 8.28 17.86 -3.54
C ASP A 124 8.83 17.25 -4.85
N VAL A 125 9.11 15.95 -4.80
CA VAL A 125 9.48 15.14 -5.96
C VAL A 125 8.67 13.84 -6.00
N THR A 126 7.91 13.65 -7.08
CA THR A 126 7.16 12.42 -7.36
C THR A 126 7.68 11.72 -8.61
N VAL A 127 7.47 10.41 -8.66
CA VAL A 127 7.77 9.58 -9.82
C VAL A 127 6.54 8.76 -10.18
N ASP A 128 6.12 8.86 -11.43
CA ASP A 128 4.98 8.15 -12.00
C ASP A 128 5.45 7.18 -13.10
N GLN A 129 4.79 6.04 -13.20
CA GLN A 129 5.06 5.02 -14.21
C GLN A 129 3.76 4.48 -14.84
N ASP A 130 2.97 5.36 -15.45
CA ASP A 130 1.79 4.96 -16.23
C ASP A 130 2.11 4.67 -17.71
N ASP A 131 2.54 5.69 -18.47
CA ASP A 131 2.90 5.62 -19.91
C ASP A 131 4.40 5.93 -20.08
N GLY A 132 5.23 5.18 -19.36
CA GLY A 132 6.66 5.43 -19.18
C GLY A 132 6.98 6.17 -17.88
N VAL A 133 8.27 6.33 -17.57
CA VAL A 133 8.72 6.89 -16.29
C VAL A 133 8.79 8.41 -16.37
N THR A 134 8.01 9.10 -15.53
CA THR A 134 8.01 10.57 -15.43
C THR A 134 8.30 11.01 -14.01
N VAL A 135 9.30 11.89 -13.84
CA VAL A 135 9.56 12.57 -12.57
C VAL A 135 8.92 13.96 -12.61
N SER A 136 8.20 14.33 -11.57
CA SER A 136 7.62 15.66 -11.38
C SER A 136 8.24 16.32 -10.16
N VAL A 137 8.69 17.56 -10.32
CA VAL A 137 9.17 18.40 -9.22
C VAL A 137 8.20 19.56 -9.07
N THR A 138 7.63 19.70 -7.89
CA THR A 138 6.60 20.70 -7.59
C THR A 138 6.99 21.52 -6.38
N GLU A 139 6.63 22.79 -6.39
CA GLU A 139 6.73 23.70 -5.25
C GLU A 139 5.36 24.37 -5.11
N ASN A 140 4.69 24.21 -3.97
CA ASN A 140 3.32 24.69 -3.76
C ASN A 140 2.38 24.29 -4.93
N ASP A 141 2.34 23.00 -5.27
CA ASP A 141 1.57 22.40 -6.39
C ASP A 141 1.91 22.94 -7.80
N SER A 142 2.96 23.75 -7.93
CA SER A 142 3.38 24.34 -9.19
C SER A 142 4.65 23.68 -9.69
N GLY A 143 4.67 23.25 -10.95
CA GLY A 143 5.84 22.60 -11.55
C GLY A 143 7.08 23.50 -11.56
N VAL A 144 8.17 23.03 -10.96
CA VAL A 144 9.42 23.77 -10.84
C VAL A 144 10.29 23.59 -12.07
N THR A 145 10.42 24.64 -12.89
CA THR A 145 11.23 24.59 -14.12
C THR A 145 12.72 24.71 -13.82
N ASN A 146 13.57 23.95 -14.53
CA ASN A 146 15.02 23.91 -14.34
C ASN A 146 15.49 23.40 -12.96
N ALA A 147 14.66 22.66 -12.23
CA ALA A 147 15.11 21.92 -11.07
C ALA A 147 16.14 20.85 -11.48
N SER A 148 17.16 20.64 -10.66
CA SER A 148 18.18 19.63 -10.87
C SER A 148 17.73 18.32 -10.23
N VAL A 149 17.56 17.28 -11.03
CA VAL A 149 17.11 15.95 -10.60
C VAL A 149 18.26 14.96 -10.76
N THR A 150 18.62 14.27 -9.68
CA THR A 150 19.63 13.21 -9.66
C THR A 150 18.93 11.89 -9.43
N VAL A 151 19.20 10.90 -10.30
CA VAL A 151 18.75 9.52 -10.14
C VAL A 151 19.95 8.69 -9.75
N ASP A 152 19.94 8.15 -8.54
CA ASP A 152 21.00 7.32 -7.99
C ASP A 152 20.86 5.86 -8.44
N PRO A 153 21.98 5.11 -8.48
CA PRO A 153 21.97 3.71 -8.89
C PRO A 153 21.13 2.86 -7.91
N PRO A 154 20.43 1.83 -8.44
CA PRO A 154 19.54 1.01 -7.62
C PRO A 154 20.27 0.28 -6.49
N VAL A 155 19.62 0.24 -5.32
CA VAL A 155 20.18 -0.33 -4.07
C VAL A 155 20.19 -1.87 -4.04
N THR A 156 19.27 -2.54 -4.75
CA THR A 156 19.02 -3.98 -4.62
C THR A 156 19.46 -4.83 -5.81
N ASN A 157 19.76 -4.24 -6.98
CA ASN A 157 20.22 -4.95 -8.16
C ASN A 157 21.33 -4.13 -8.83
N SER A 158 22.55 -4.66 -8.90
CA SER A 158 23.70 -3.95 -9.48
C SER A 158 23.65 -3.80 -11.02
N SER A 159 22.56 -4.23 -11.65
CA SER A 159 22.19 -3.84 -13.02
C SER A 159 22.06 -2.32 -13.07
N THR A 160 22.85 -1.67 -13.93
CA THR A 160 22.80 -0.20 -14.06
C THR A 160 21.56 0.17 -14.85
N TYR A 161 20.51 0.63 -14.16
CA TYR A 161 19.37 1.26 -14.81
C TYR A 161 19.86 2.41 -15.72
N ALA A 162 19.42 2.42 -16.99
CA ALA A 162 19.88 3.39 -17.98
C ALA A 162 19.49 4.84 -17.64
N GLY A 163 18.47 5.02 -16.78
CA GLY A 163 18.04 6.32 -16.28
C GLY A 163 18.85 6.88 -15.11
N VAL A 164 19.93 6.22 -14.67
CA VAL A 164 20.84 6.77 -13.67
C VAL A 164 21.57 7.98 -14.26
N GLY A 165 21.54 9.12 -13.56
CA GLY A 165 22.18 10.33 -14.04
C GLY A 165 21.63 11.62 -13.44
N ASN A 166 21.99 12.73 -14.07
CA ASN A 166 21.53 14.06 -13.71
C ASN A 166 20.66 14.61 -14.83
N TYR A 167 19.54 15.21 -14.44
CA TYR A 167 18.48 15.68 -15.30
C TYR A 167 18.07 17.10 -14.90
N THR A 168 17.38 17.77 -15.82
CA THR A 168 16.83 19.10 -15.57
C THR A 168 15.37 19.10 -15.99
N THR A 169 14.50 19.55 -15.11
CA THR A 169 13.06 19.58 -15.39
C THR A 169 12.73 20.59 -16.50
N GLY A 170 11.72 20.24 -17.30
CA GLY A 170 11.18 21.09 -18.35
C GLY A 170 10.23 22.18 -17.83
N PRO A 171 9.54 22.90 -18.75
CA PRO A 171 8.65 24.02 -18.43
C PRO A 171 7.47 23.71 -17.50
N ASN A 172 7.11 22.43 -17.35
CA ASN A 172 6.02 21.98 -16.48
C ASN A 172 6.54 21.34 -15.18
N GLY A 173 7.84 21.46 -14.87
CA GLY A 173 8.45 20.79 -13.73
C GLY A 173 8.67 19.30 -13.90
N THR A 174 8.52 18.77 -15.11
CA THR A 174 8.63 17.32 -15.36
C THR A 174 9.87 16.94 -16.17
N VAL A 175 10.35 15.72 -15.97
CA VAL A 175 11.37 15.09 -16.83
C VAL A 175 11.03 13.61 -17.06
N ALA A 176 11.16 13.17 -18.31
CA ALA A 176 10.97 11.77 -18.67
C ALA A 176 12.28 10.99 -18.48
N LEU A 177 12.19 9.83 -17.84
CA LEU A 177 13.28 8.88 -17.67
C LEU A 177 13.09 7.67 -18.62
N PRO A 178 14.16 6.94 -18.95
CA PRO A 178 14.05 5.69 -19.70
C PRO A 178 13.20 4.65 -18.97
N THR A 179 12.40 3.86 -19.68
CA THR A 179 11.78 2.67 -19.07
C THR A 179 12.85 1.69 -18.58
N PRO A 180 12.70 1.08 -17.38
CA PRO A 180 13.64 0.06 -16.92
C PRO A 180 13.45 -1.27 -17.68
N GLU A 181 14.56 -1.99 -17.91
CA GLU A 181 14.55 -3.33 -18.54
C GLU A 181 14.30 -4.46 -17.52
N GLU A 182 14.47 -4.16 -16.23
CA GLU A 182 14.28 -5.07 -15.10
C GLU A 182 13.65 -4.29 -13.93
N ASN A 183 12.99 -4.97 -13.00
CA ASN A 183 12.45 -4.31 -11.80
C ASN A 183 13.61 -3.76 -10.95
N VAL A 184 13.61 -2.44 -10.74
CA VAL A 184 14.66 -1.72 -10.02
C VAL A 184 14.07 -0.75 -9.01
N THR A 185 14.74 -0.57 -7.88
CA THR A 185 14.40 0.48 -6.91
C THR A 185 15.42 1.59 -7.04
N VAL A 186 14.98 2.79 -7.40
CA VAL A 186 15.85 3.96 -7.59
C VAL A 186 15.54 5.03 -6.55
N ASP A 187 16.58 5.78 -6.16
CA ASP A 187 16.44 6.98 -5.34
C ASP A 187 16.54 8.20 -6.26
N VAL A 188 15.58 9.09 -6.16
CA VAL A 188 15.49 10.31 -6.98
C VAL A 188 15.56 11.52 -6.05
N THR A 189 16.54 12.38 -6.27
CA THR A 189 16.75 13.61 -5.49
C THR A 189 16.58 14.82 -6.40
N ALA A 190 15.62 15.70 -6.08
CA ALA A 190 15.41 16.98 -6.75
C ALA A 190 15.97 18.13 -5.91
N THR A 191 16.49 19.16 -6.57
CA THR A 191 16.97 20.39 -5.94
C THR A 191 16.59 21.62 -6.76
N ALA A 192 16.11 22.67 -6.10
CA ALA A 192 15.86 23.99 -6.68
C ALA A 192 16.03 25.05 -5.58
N ASP A 193 16.62 26.21 -5.90
CA ASP A 193 16.72 27.36 -4.99
C ASP A 193 17.10 27.07 -3.51
N ASP A 194 18.06 26.15 -3.31
CA ASP A 194 18.56 25.65 -2.01
C ASP A 194 17.62 24.67 -1.26
N GLU A 195 16.49 24.29 -1.84
CA GLU A 195 15.59 23.23 -1.39
C GLU A 195 15.97 21.87 -1.96
N THR A 196 15.60 20.80 -1.26
CA THR A 196 15.92 19.43 -1.64
C THR A 196 14.81 18.49 -1.21
N ALA A 197 14.34 17.68 -2.14
CA ALA A 197 13.38 16.61 -1.90
C ALA A 197 13.94 15.30 -2.46
N THR A 198 13.65 14.18 -1.79
CA THR A 198 14.12 12.86 -2.19
C THR A 198 12.97 11.86 -2.09
N THR A 199 12.83 11.00 -3.09
CA THR A 199 11.87 9.90 -3.10
C THR A 199 12.53 8.59 -3.55
N SER A 200 12.05 7.48 -3.01
CA SER A 200 12.50 6.13 -3.37
C SER A 200 11.33 5.39 -4.00
N VAL A 201 11.50 4.90 -5.22
CA VAL A 201 10.42 4.26 -5.99
C VAL A 201 10.90 2.95 -6.63
N MET A 202 10.03 1.96 -6.64
CA MET A 202 10.22 0.74 -7.43
C MET A 202 9.67 0.97 -8.83
N LEU A 203 10.56 0.98 -9.83
CA LEU A 203 10.20 1.00 -11.24
C LEU A 203 10.12 -0.44 -11.74
N ALA A 204 8.97 -0.81 -12.28
CA ALA A 204 8.73 -2.12 -12.88
C ALA A 204 9.13 -2.11 -14.36
N VAL A 205 9.58 -3.24 -14.90
CA VAL A 205 9.69 -3.38 -16.36
C VAL A 205 8.32 -3.15 -16.99
N GLU A 206 8.24 -2.41 -18.11
CA GLU A 206 7.01 -2.34 -18.89
C GLU A 206 6.70 -3.77 -19.36
N ASP A 207 5.61 -4.34 -18.83
CA ASP A 207 5.08 -5.64 -19.24
C ASP A 207 4.47 -5.48 -20.64
N ASP A 208 5.33 -5.35 -21.65
CA ASP A 208 4.93 -5.17 -23.05
C ASP A 208 4.46 -6.51 -23.67
N GLU A 209 4.52 -7.61 -22.92
CA GLU A 209 4.03 -8.91 -23.34
C GLU A 209 3.21 -9.57 -22.22
N GLU A 210 1.90 -9.66 -22.42
CA GLU A 210 1.10 -10.72 -21.84
C GLU A 210 1.91 -12.01 -22.06
N PRO A 211 2.38 -12.72 -21.00
CA PRO A 211 3.41 -13.73 -21.15
C PRO A 211 2.94 -14.70 -22.21
N GLU A 212 3.58 -14.70 -23.39
CA GLU A 212 3.12 -15.52 -24.49
C GLU A 212 3.00 -16.93 -23.93
N SER A 213 1.77 -17.46 -23.89
CA SER A 213 1.54 -18.79 -23.34
C SER A 213 2.55 -19.74 -23.96
N PHE A 214 3.09 -20.70 -23.20
CA PHE A 214 4.11 -21.61 -23.72
C PHE A 214 3.74 -22.20 -25.10
N GLY A 215 2.45 -22.49 -25.32
CA GLY A 215 1.93 -22.92 -26.62
C GLY A 215 2.01 -21.89 -27.75
N ALA A 216 1.87 -20.59 -27.48
CA ALA A 216 2.08 -19.51 -28.45
C ALA A 216 3.54 -19.44 -28.89
N ARG A 217 4.49 -19.53 -27.95
CA ARG A 217 5.94 -19.58 -28.21
C ARG A 217 6.32 -20.78 -29.09
N VAL A 218 5.81 -21.97 -28.76
CA VAL A 218 5.99 -23.19 -29.57
C VAL A 218 5.38 -23.03 -30.96
N SER A 219 4.20 -22.40 -31.07
CA SER A 219 3.54 -22.17 -32.36
C SER A 219 4.26 -21.16 -33.24
N ALA A 220 4.91 -20.14 -32.66
CA ALA A 220 5.80 -19.23 -33.39
C ALA A 220 7.02 -19.96 -33.93
N PHE A 221 7.70 -20.75 -33.09
CA PHE A 221 8.85 -21.57 -33.48
C PHE A 221 8.54 -22.55 -34.62
N VAL A 222 7.40 -23.24 -34.55
CA VAL A 222 6.97 -24.16 -35.63
C VAL A 222 6.69 -23.41 -36.94
N ARG A 223 6.12 -22.20 -36.88
CA ARG A 223 5.86 -21.37 -38.08
C ARG A 223 7.15 -20.89 -38.71
N GLU A 224 8.15 -20.51 -37.91
CA GLU A 224 9.49 -20.15 -38.38
C GLU A 224 10.19 -21.35 -39.05
N LEU A 225 10.13 -22.51 -38.41
CA LEU A 225 10.71 -23.75 -38.91
C LEU A 225 10.05 -24.24 -40.22
N LEU A 226 8.77 -23.93 -40.43
CA LEU A 226 8.03 -24.21 -41.68
C LEU A 226 8.16 -23.10 -42.74
N GLY A 227 8.55 -21.90 -42.32
CA GLY A 227 8.68 -20.71 -43.17
C GLY A 227 10.10 -20.46 -43.67
N GLY A 228 11.11 -21.11 -43.07
CA GLY A 228 12.50 -21.08 -43.52
C GLY A 228 12.66 -21.74 -44.88
N GLU A 229 13.22 -21.00 -45.84
CA GLU A 229 13.39 -21.41 -47.24
C GLU A 229 14.52 -22.47 -47.44
N ASP A 230 15.22 -22.83 -46.36
CA ASP A 230 16.29 -23.83 -46.33
C ASP A 230 15.81 -25.11 -45.64
N GLY A 231 15.20 -26.01 -46.43
CA GLY A 231 14.85 -27.37 -46.02
C GLY A 231 16.06 -28.30 -45.84
N ASP A 232 17.13 -27.82 -45.21
CA ASP A 232 18.41 -28.52 -45.00
C ASP A 232 18.68 -28.74 -43.50
N SER A 233 17.62 -28.92 -42.71
CA SER A 233 17.75 -29.37 -41.33
C SER A 233 18.06 -30.87 -41.34
N GLU A 234 19.31 -31.24 -41.03
CA GLU A 234 19.74 -32.65 -40.91
C GLU A 234 18.94 -33.45 -39.85
N LYS A 235 18.20 -32.76 -38.97
CA LYS A 235 17.31 -33.35 -37.96
C LYS A 235 15.84 -33.32 -38.40
N PRO A 236 15.06 -34.40 -38.20
CA PRO A 236 13.63 -34.39 -38.45
C PRO A 236 12.94 -33.27 -37.67
N PHE A 237 12.03 -32.53 -38.31
CA PHE A 237 11.28 -31.41 -37.71
C PHE A 237 10.74 -31.73 -36.30
N GLY A 238 10.19 -32.94 -36.12
CA GLY A 238 9.66 -33.37 -34.82
C GLY A 238 10.70 -33.46 -33.70
N GLN A 239 11.96 -33.77 -34.03
CA GLN A 239 13.04 -33.83 -33.05
C GLN A 239 13.46 -32.43 -32.60
N VAL A 240 13.56 -31.50 -33.54
CA VAL A 240 13.87 -30.08 -33.27
C VAL A 240 12.78 -29.44 -32.42
N ILE A 241 11.51 -29.70 -32.73
CA ILE A 241 10.38 -29.22 -31.93
C ILE A 241 10.39 -29.86 -30.54
N SER A 242 10.69 -31.16 -30.42
CA SER A 242 10.74 -31.84 -29.13
C SER A 242 11.88 -31.33 -28.23
N GLU A 243 13.01 -30.96 -28.82
CA GLU A 243 14.15 -30.36 -28.11
C GLU A 243 13.77 -28.98 -27.59
N PHE A 244 13.22 -28.12 -28.46
CA PHE A 244 12.70 -26.80 -28.08
C PHE A 244 11.65 -26.87 -26.95
N VAL A 245 10.67 -27.77 -27.08
CA VAL A 245 9.61 -27.96 -26.08
C VAL A 245 10.19 -28.49 -24.76
N THR A 246 11.17 -29.40 -24.81
CA THR A 246 11.77 -29.97 -23.60
C THR A 246 12.64 -28.96 -22.86
N GLU A 247 13.30 -28.07 -23.59
CA GLU A 247 14.19 -27.05 -23.01
C GLU A 247 13.42 -25.83 -22.47
N ASN A 248 12.32 -25.44 -23.13
CA ASN A 248 11.57 -24.23 -22.79
C ASN A 248 10.29 -24.50 -21.99
N ASN A 249 10.01 -25.75 -21.60
CA ASN A 249 8.83 -26.08 -20.80
C ASN A 249 8.93 -25.41 -19.42
N PRO A 250 7.92 -24.64 -18.96
CA PRO A 250 7.91 -24.06 -17.62
C PRO A 250 8.01 -25.10 -16.49
N GLY A 251 7.77 -26.39 -16.76
CA GLY A 251 7.98 -27.50 -15.83
C GLY A 251 9.32 -28.24 -15.95
N THR A 252 10.33 -27.67 -16.64
CA THR A 252 11.63 -28.36 -16.85
C THR A 252 12.36 -28.66 -15.55
N ASP A 253 12.22 -27.83 -14.52
CA ASP A 253 12.85 -28.04 -13.21
C ASP A 253 12.21 -29.17 -12.38
N GLU A 254 10.98 -29.57 -12.74
CA GLU A 254 10.23 -30.66 -12.09
C GLU A 254 10.24 -31.96 -12.91
N LYS A 255 11.10 -32.03 -13.93
CA LYS A 255 11.15 -33.11 -14.90
C LYS A 255 11.68 -34.40 -14.27
N PRO A 256 10.90 -35.50 -14.25
CA PRO A 256 11.43 -36.81 -13.82
C PRO A 256 12.54 -37.29 -14.75
N ASP A 257 13.54 -38.01 -14.21
CA ASP A 257 14.71 -38.53 -14.95
C ASP A 257 14.39 -39.37 -16.21
N HIS A 258 13.15 -39.83 -16.32
CA HIS A 258 12.62 -40.70 -17.36
C HIS A 258 11.75 -39.94 -18.38
N ALA A 259 11.63 -38.62 -18.27
CA ALA A 259 10.97 -37.80 -19.28
C ALA A 259 11.92 -37.57 -20.47
N GLY A 260 11.72 -38.35 -21.53
CA GLY A 260 12.50 -38.25 -22.76
C GLY A 260 12.23 -39.46 -23.64
N PRO A 261 12.53 -39.40 -24.95
CA PRO A 261 12.46 -40.58 -25.79
C PRO A 261 13.38 -41.65 -25.21
N PRO A 262 12.97 -42.93 -25.21
CA PRO A 262 13.80 -44.00 -24.70
C PRO A 262 15.16 -44.05 -25.43
N GLU A 263 16.24 -44.44 -24.72
CA GLU A 263 17.61 -44.54 -25.28
C GLU A 263 17.71 -45.37 -26.58
N HIS A 264 16.71 -46.20 -26.88
CA HIS A 264 16.65 -47.04 -28.08
C HIS A 264 15.88 -46.43 -29.26
N ALA A 265 15.53 -45.14 -29.21
CA ALA A 265 14.92 -44.41 -30.34
C ALA A 265 15.96 -43.94 -31.39
N GLY A 266 17.17 -44.51 -31.38
CA GLY A 266 18.21 -44.31 -32.39
C GLY A 266 17.87 -44.98 -33.73
N ALA A 267 18.44 -44.44 -34.81
CA ALA A 267 18.10 -44.71 -36.21
C ALA A 267 17.96 -46.20 -36.57
N LYS A 268 16.88 -46.53 -37.30
CA LYS A 268 16.76 -47.82 -37.98
C LYS A 268 17.73 -47.83 -39.16
N ASP A 269 18.97 -48.25 -38.92
CA ASP A 269 19.86 -48.68 -39.99
C ASP A 269 19.17 -49.83 -40.74
N LYS A 270 18.85 -49.55 -42.00
CA LYS A 270 18.45 -50.54 -42.98
C LYS A 270 19.74 -51.05 -43.62
N ASP A 271 19.97 -52.36 -43.52
CA ASP A 271 20.77 -53.24 -44.40
C ASP A 271 20.96 -54.55 -43.59
N ASP A 272 20.01 -55.48 -43.62
CA ASP A 272 19.97 -56.64 -44.54
C ASP A 272 21.20 -57.57 -44.42
N GLU A 273 21.03 -58.72 -43.75
CA GLU A 273 21.10 -60.06 -44.34
C GLU A 273 21.33 -61.13 -43.25
N SER A 274 20.42 -62.11 -43.19
CA SER A 274 20.58 -63.57 -42.96
C SER A 274 21.55 -64.05 -41.84
N ASP A 275 21.19 -64.98 -40.95
CA ASP A 275 20.82 -66.37 -41.23
C ASP A 275 20.49 -67.08 -39.90
N ASP A 276 19.82 -68.23 -40.02
CA ASP A 276 19.22 -69.08 -38.99
C ASP A 276 20.15 -69.55 -37.84
N GLU A 277 19.58 -69.77 -36.64
CA GLU A 277 19.43 -71.09 -35.97
C GLU A 277 18.99 -70.95 -34.48
N ASP A 278 18.13 -71.89 -34.08
CA ASP A 278 17.37 -72.11 -32.83
C ASP A 278 18.15 -71.89 -31.49
N GLU A 279 17.56 -71.59 -30.32
CA GLU A 279 16.56 -72.37 -29.56
C GLU A 279 15.89 -71.52 -28.44
N GLU A 280 14.58 -71.73 -28.28
CA GLU A 280 13.72 -71.66 -27.06
C GLU A 280 14.14 -70.80 -25.84
N ASP A 281 13.40 -69.72 -25.58
CA ASP A 281 12.80 -69.52 -24.24
C ASP A 281 11.59 -68.56 -24.26
N ASP A 282 10.45 -69.07 -23.78
CA ASP A 282 9.12 -68.46 -23.78
C ASP A 282 8.92 -67.60 -22.53
N ASP A 283 9.69 -66.51 -22.38
CA ASP A 283 9.46 -65.53 -21.32
C ASP A 283 8.52 -64.41 -21.78
N ARG A 284 7.24 -64.78 -21.88
CA ARG A 284 6.13 -63.83 -21.97
C ARG A 284 6.17 -62.94 -20.73
N ARG A 285 6.67 -61.71 -20.87
CA ARG A 285 6.56 -60.68 -19.84
C ARG A 285 5.07 -60.34 -19.68
N GLY A 286 4.48 -60.85 -18.61
CA GLY A 286 3.10 -60.59 -18.23
C GLY A 286 2.85 -59.11 -17.89
N PRO A 287 1.57 -58.69 -17.82
CA PRO A 287 1.21 -57.32 -17.50
C PRO A 287 1.72 -56.89 -16.11
N PRO A 288 2.00 -55.60 -15.90
CA PRO A 288 2.69 -55.09 -14.71
C PRO A 288 1.97 -55.44 -13.40
N GLU A 289 2.76 -55.78 -12.39
CA GLU A 289 2.34 -56.14 -11.03
C GLU A 289 1.74 -54.94 -10.27
N HIS A 290 0.60 -54.39 -10.70
CA HIS A 290 -0.18 -53.47 -9.86
C HIS A 290 -1.68 -53.40 -10.19
N ALA A 291 -2.20 -54.31 -11.01
CA ALA A 291 -3.65 -54.48 -11.16
C ALA A 291 -4.21 -55.31 -9.99
N GLY A 292 -4.50 -54.64 -8.87
CA GLY A 292 -5.16 -55.24 -7.71
C GLY A 292 -6.56 -55.76 -8.07
N ASN A 293 -6.73 -57.08 -8.02
CA ASN A 293 -8.04 -57.72 -8.08
C ASN A 293 -8.73 -57.61 -6.71
N ASP A 294 -9.79 -56.82 -6.68
CA ASP A 294 -10.84 -56.83 -5.66
C ASP A 294 -11.54 -58.20 -5.63
N LYS A 295 -11.29 -59.01 -4.58
CA LYS A 295 -12.22 -60.03 -4.04
C LYS A 295 -11.91 -60.37 -2.57
N GLY A 296 -12.79 -59.91 -1.68
CA GLY A 296 -13.49 -60.81 -0.73
C GLY A 296 -12.78 -61.26 0.55
N ASP A 297 -13.06 -60.48 1.61
CA ASP A 297 -13.72 -60.94 2.83
C ASP A 297 -12.91 -61.52 4.03
N GLN A 298 -13.17 -60.88 5.18
CA GLN A 298 -13.07 -61.29 6.59
C GLN A 298 -11.73 -61.26 7.37
N ARG A 299 -11.81 -60.49 8.47
CA ARG A 299 -11.14 -60.56 9.78
C ARG A 299 -9.75 -59.93 9.89
N ASP A 300 -9.38 -59.21 10.95
CA ASP A 300 -10.03 -58.64 12.15
C ASP A 300 -8.91 -57.82 12.84
N LYS A 301 -9.31 -56.75 13.52
CA LYS A 301 -8.60 -55.99 14.58
C LYS A 301 -7.60 -54.88 14.26
N SER A 302 -7.99 -53.74 14.84
CA SER A 302 -7.17 -52.73 15.54
C SER A 302 -6.39 -51.77 14.65
N THR A 303 -6.43 -50.44 14.80
CA THR A 303 -6.87 -49.58 15.91
C THR A 303 -6.82 -48.12 15.44
N LYS A 304 -7.78 -47.30 15.92
CA LYS A 304 -7.73 -45.85 16.16
C LYS A 304 -7.57 -44.92 14.94
N LYS A 305 -8.63 -44.20 14.54
CA LYS A 305 -9.29 -43.01 15.15
C LYS A 305 -8.56 -41.70 14.81
N HIS A 306 -9.25 -40.90 13.98
CA HIS A 306 -9.39 -39.43 13.91
C HIS A 306 -8.12 -38.57 13.88
N GLY A 307 -8.01 -37.51 13.09
CA GLY A 307 -9.01 -36.74 12.35
C GLY A 307 -8.83 -35.26 12.67
N ALA A 308 -8.88 -34.45 11.61
CA ALA A 308 -9.14 -33.00 11.55
C ALA A 308 -8.12 -32.02 12.18
N GLU A 309 -7.56 -31.19 11.30
CA GLU A 309 -7.58 -29.71 11.27
C GLU A 309 -7.72 -28.95 12.60
N THR A 310 -6.85 -27.95 12.85
CA THR A 310 -7.09 -26.49 12.68
C THR A 310 -6.08 -25.65 13.48
N ASP A 311 -5.82 -24.44 12.97
CA ASP A 311 -5.44 -23.17 13.64
C ASP A 311 -4.09 -23.06 14.37
N ASP A 312 -3.16 -22.33 13.75
CA ASP A 312 -2.04 -21.65 14.40
C ASP A 312 -2.40 -20.15 14.52
N GLU A 313 -2.69 -19.70 15.74
CA GLU A 313 -2.83 -18.29 16.13
C GLU A 313 -1.63 -17.86 17.01
N ASP A 314 -1.19 -16.64 16.71
CA ASP A 314 -0.33 -15.66 17.39
C ASP A 314 -0.13 -15.82 18.91
N ASP A 315 1.10 -15.77 19.41
CA ASP A 315 1.94 -14.58 19.72
C ASP A 315 1.58 -13.99 21.10
N GLU A 316 2.36 -14.39 22.11
CA GLU A 316 2.30 -13.82 23.47
C GLU A 316 3.61 -13.10 23.78
N GLU A 317 3.53 -11.77 23.76
CA GLU A 317 4.51 -10.84 24.32
C GLU A 317 4.32 -10.73 25.83
N GLU A 318 5.40 -10.98 26.58
CA GLU A 318 5.49 -10.81 28.03
C GLU A 318 6.86 -10.20 28.34
N GLU A 319 6.97 -8.88 28.57
CA GLU A 319 8.02 -8.29 29.43
C GLU A 319 7.55 -7.01 30.17
N ASN A 320 7.20 -7.21 31.44
CA ASN A 320 7.59 -6.51 32.68
C ASN A 320 7.65 -4.96 32.82
N GLU A 321 6.81 -4.52 33.77
CA GLU A 321 6.91 -3.50 34.84
C GLU A 321 8.24 -2.76 35.13
N ASP A 322 8.13 -1.42 35.28
CA ASP A 322 8.53 -0.55 36.43
C ASP A 322 9.08 0.82 35.96
N ASP A 323 8.47 1.94 36.38
CA ASP A 323 8.91 2.69 37.58
C ASP A 323 8.22 4.08 37.65
N GLU A 324 7.86 4.47 38.86
CA GLU A 324 7.01 5.62 39.21
C GLU A 324 7.77 6.95 39.37
N GLU A 325 7.02 8.04 39.13
CA GLU A 325 6.98 9.33 39.85
C GLU A 325 8.27 10.15 40.05
N THR A 326 8.26 11.38 39.52
CA THR A 326 8.62 12.56 40.33
C THR A 326 7.96 13.83 39.76
N GLN A 327 7.09 14.42 40.58
CA GLN A 327 6.51 15.75 40.39
C GLN A 327 7.41 16.86 40.97
N GLU A 328 7.01 18.10 40.65
CA GLU A 328 7.34 19.39 41.27
C GLU A 328 8.63 20.08 40.80
N GLU A 329 8.72 21.40 40.67
CA GLU A 329 7.82 22.52 40.38
C GLU A 329 8.74 23.76 40.33
N GLU A 330 8.31 24.80 39.63
CA GLU A 330 8.61 26.21 39.88
C GLU A 330 9.99 26.88 39.62
N ARG A 331 9.97 27.70 38.56
CA ARG A 331 10.14 29.17 38.56
C ARG A 331 11.53 29.83 38.54
N ARG A 332 11.58 30.78 37.58
CA ARG A 332 12.14 32.16 37.60
C ARG A 332 13.56 32.40 37.06
N ALA A 333 13.53 33.14 35.93
CA ALA A 333 14.09 34.48 35.74
C ALA A 333 15.53 34.64 35.21
N SER A 334 15.56 35.19 33.99
CA SER A 334 16.43 36.29 33.53
C SER A 334 17.95 36.12 33.63
N HIS A 335 18.61 36.05 32.47
CA HIS A 335 19.55 37.07 32.00
C HIS A 335 20.19 36.60 30.69
N GLY A 336 19.88 37.29 29.58
CA GLY A 336 20.67 37.19 28.35
C GLY A 336 22.00 37.94 28.50
N PRO A 337 23.04 37.57 27.74
CA PRO A 337 24.17 38.45 27.52
C PRO A 337 23.93 39.29 26.27
N VAL A 338 23.92 40.60 26.51
CA VAL A 338 24.15 41.64 25.51
C VAL A 338 25.50 41.41 24.82
N VAL A 339 25.52 41.33 23.48
CA VAL A 339 26.73 41.56 22.69
C VAL A 339 26.49 42.79 21.85
N SER A 340 26.98 43.93 22.34
CA SER A 340 27.16 45.14 21.56
C SER A 340 28.38 44.95 20.64
N VAL A 341 28.16 45.05 19.34
CA VAL A 341 29.22 45.27 18.35
C VAL A 341 29.25 46.76 18.08
N ASP A 342 30.33 47.43 18.47
CA ASP A 342 30.65 48.79 18.06
C ASP A 342 32.17 48.84 17.81
N PHE A 343 32.52 49.22 16.58
CA PHE A 343 33.83 49.48 15.96
C PHE A 343 34.78 48.32 15.64
#